data_AF-A0AAN9AJW6-F1
#
_entry.id   AF-A0AAN9AJW6-F1
#
_cell.length_a   1.000
_cell.length_b   1.000
_cell.length_c   1.000
_cell.angle_alpha   90.00
_cell.angle_beta   90.00
_cell.angle_gamma   90.00
#
_symmetry.space_group_name_H-M   'P 1'
#
loop_
_entity.id
_entity.type
_entity.pdbx_description
1 polymer ?
#
loop_
_entity_poly.entity_id
_entity_poly.type
_entity_poly.pdbx_seq_one_letter_code
_entity_poly.pdbx_strand_id
1 'polypeptide(L)'
;MADNEFATCLEDWEDLEKEYVQLEEGHKNYTKLLEQMTAAQKKCVADIAHHRYRIRRIMETLKKVGRDLTEEEVQQREELLQKIKDRKDNFREMEESLPHKNGIYLSIILGQVNVSLLDKGDKFKYKQEYEKFKLTVSNIIMLISLFTYFIQSYRWVDALLNFLLVWYYCTLTIRESILIVNGSRIKGWWLTHHFVSTVCAGISLIWPEGETYQKFRTTYILFTFYLTFVYALQYYYQSGCLYRLRCLGQGHTMDITVG
;
A
#
# COMPACT_ATOMS: atom_id res chain seq x y z
N MET A 1 -55.93 9.89 20.04
CA MET A 1 -54.84 9.07 19.45
C MET A 1 -53.60 9.93 19.22
N ALA A 2 -53.69 11.06 18.50
CA ALA A 2 -52.54 11.97 18.29
C ALA A 2 -51.90 12.53 19.59
N ASP A 3 -52.68 12.86 20.62
CA ASP A 3 -52.13 13.36 21.90
C ASP A 3 -51.29 12.32 22.65
N ASN A 4 -51.57 11.03 22.44
CA ASN A 4 -50.83 9.94 23.06
C ASN A 4 -49.49 9.70 22.35
N GLU A 5 -49.46 9.87 21.03
CA GLU A 5 -48.24 9.75 20.22
C GLU A 5 -47.25 10.88 20.52
N PHE A 6 -47.74 12.11 20.71
CA PHE A 6 -46.87 13.24 21.08
C PHE A 6 -46.24 13.08 22.47
N ALA A 7 -46.99 12.56 23.44
CA ALA A 7 -46.46 12.26 24.77
C ALA A 7 -45.35 11.19 24.72
N THR A 8 -45.54 10.13 23.93
CA THR A 8 -44.50 9.11 23.69
C THR A 8 -43.26 9.71 23.04
N CYS A 9 -43.41 10.61 22.07
CA CYS A 9 -42.24 11.29 21.48
C CYS A 9 -41.45 12.14 22.48
N LEU A 10 -42.11 12.75 23.47
CA LEU A 10 -41.43 13.52 24.51
C LEU A 10 -40.67 12.60 25.47
N GLU A 11 -41.26 11.47 25.85
CA GLU A 11 -40.61 10.45 26.68
C GLU A 11 -39.39 9.84 25.97
N ASP A 12 -39.55 9.45 24.70
CA ASP A 12 -38.45 8.95 23.85
C ASP A 12 -37.32 9.99 23.73
N TRP A 13 -37.65 11.28 23.64
CA TRP A 13 -36.66 12.35 23.59
C TRP A 13 -35.91 12.52 24.92
N GLU A 14 -36.60 12.44 26.06
CA GLU A 14 -35.96 12.50 27.37
C GLU A 14 -35.02 11.31 27.61
N ASP A 15 -35.38 10.12 27.14
CA ASP A 15 -34.51 8.96 27.18
C ASP A 15 -33.31 9.10 26.24
N LEU A 16 -33.52 9.63 25.03
CA LEU A 16 -32.44 9.95 24.10
C LEU A 16 -31.47 11.00 24.68
N GLU A 17 -31.97 12.00 25.41
CA GLU A 17 -31.14 13.02 26.06
C GLU A 17 -30.22 12.38 27.13
N LYS A 18 -30.73 11.40 27.88
CA LYS A 18 -29.90 10.64 28.84
C LYS A 18 -28.82 9.82 28.12
N GLU A 19 -29.15 9.18 27.00
CA GLU A 19 -28.18 8.47 26.16
C GLU A 19 -27.15 9.43 25.54
N TYR A 20 -27.56 10.63 25.15
CA TYR A 20 -26.69 11.64 24.56
C TYR A 20 -25.59 12.09 25.54
N VAL A 21 -25.90 12.24 26.82
CA VAL A 21 -24.89 12.55 27.85
C VAL A 21 -23.81 11.46 27.92
N GLN A 22 -24.20 10.19 27.85
CA GLN A 22 -23.24 9.08 27.83
C GLN A 22 -22.40 9.06 26.55
N LEU A 23 -23.02 9.37 25.40
CA LEU A 23 -22.33 9.49 24.12
C LEU A 23 -21.28 10.61 24.15
N GLU A 24 -21.62 11.78 24.70
CA GLU A 24 -20.68 12.90 24.85
C GLU A 24 -19.49 12.54 25.74
N GLU A 25 -19.73 11.87 26.86
CA GLU A 25 -18.65 11.42 27.75
C GLU A 25 -17.75 10.38 27.06
N GLY A 26 -18.35 9.42 26.37
CA GLY A 26 -17.62 8.43 25.56
C GLY A 26 -16.76 9.08 24.48
N HIS A 27 -17.29 10.08 23.77
CA HIS A 27 -16.56 10.82 22.75
C HIS A 27 -15.39 11.63 23.34
N LYS A 28 -15.61 12.32 24.47
CA LYS A 28 -14.54 13.06 25.18
C LYS A 28 -13.39 12.13 25.59
N ASN A 29 -13.72 10.93 26.09
CA ASN A 29 -12.71 9.92 26.42
C ASN A 29 -11.96 9.43 25.16
N TYR A 30 -12.68 9.15 24.07
CA TYR A 30 -12.08 8.77 22.80
C TYR A 30 -11.08 9.82 22.28
N THR A 31 -11.44 11.11 22.27
CA THR A 31 -10.55 12.19 21.84
C THR A 31 -9.28 12.24 22.69
N LYS A 32 -9.41 12.11 24.01
CA LYS A 32 -8.27 12.08 24.94
C LYS A 32 -7.33 10.91 24.65
N LEU A 33 -7.87 9.71 24.43
CA LEU A 33 -7.08 8.52 24.08
C LEU A 33 -6.36 8.69 22.74
N LEU A 34 -7.02 9.31 21.75
CA LEU A 34 -6.42 9.59 20.43
C LEU A 34 -5.22 10.55 20.56
N GLU A 35 -5.34 11.61 21.37
CA GLU A 35 -4.25 12.54 21.64
C GLU A 35 -3.06 11.85 22.32
N GLN A 36 -3.34 11.04 23.34
CA GLN A 36 -2.31 10.27 24.07
C GLN A 36 -1.59 9.28 23.15
N MET A 37 -2.35 8.55 22.32
CA MET A 37 -1.78 7.63 21.33
C MET A 37 -0.87 8.37 20.35
N THR A 38 -1.33 9.51 19.82
CA THR A 38 -0.56 10.32 18.86
C THR A 38 0.72 10.87 19.49
N ALA A 39 0.66 11.33 20.75
CA ALA A 39 1.83 11.81 21.48
C ALA A 39 2.84 10.68 21.72
N ALA A 40 2.38 9.50 22.12
CA ALA A 40 3.23 8.31 22.31
C ALA A 40 3.90 7.90 20.99
N GLN A 41 3.17 7.87 19.88
CA GLN A 41 3.72 7.57 18.55
C GLN A 41 4.85 8.53 18.16
N LYS A 42 4.62 9.84 18.28
CA LYS A 42 5.63 10.86 17.97
C LYS A 42 6.89 10.67 18.82
N LYS A 43 6.72 10.38 20.11
CA LYS A 43 7.82 10.11 21.03
C LYS A 43 8.62 8.87 20.62
N CYS A 44 7.96 7.74 20.35
CA CYS A 44 8.63 6.52 19.92
C CYS A 44 9.44 6.71 18.63
N VAL A 45 8.87 7.39 17.62
CA VAL A 45 9.57 7.70 16.37
C VAL A 45 10.80 8.58 16.62
N ALA A 46 10.69 9.60 17.48
CA ALA A 46 11.80 10.46 17.84
C ALA A 46 12.91 9.71 18.59
N ASP A 47 12.54 8.86 19.55
CA ASP A 47 13.48 8.07 20.35
C ASP A 47 14.24 7.06 19.48
N ILE A 48 13.56 6.35 18.58
CA ILE A 48 14.21 5.44 17.61
C ILE A 48 15.17 6.21 16.71
N ALA A 49 14.78 7.38 16.20
CA ALA A 49 15.65 8.21 15.37
C ALA A 49 16.91 8.66 16.12
N HIS A 50 16.75 9.08 17.38
CA HIS A 50 17.86 9.46 18.25
C HIS A 50 18.80 8.27 18.53
N HIS A 51 18.26 7.09 18.82
CA HIS A 51 19.07 5.89 19.00
C HIS A 51 19.84 5.49 17.73
N ARG A 52 19.22 5.59 16.55
CA ARG A 52 19.90 5.33 15.27
C ARG A 52 21.06 6.30 15.03
N TYR A 53 20.88 7.59 15.38
CA TYR A 53 21.95 8.58 15.33
C TYR A 53 23.11 8.23 16.27
N ARG A 54 22.83 7.88 17.53
CA ARG A 54 23.87 7.45 18.49
C ARG A 54 24.62 6.21 18.03
N ILE A 55 23.92 5.19 17.53
CA ILE A 55 24.54 3.99 16.97
C ILE A 55 25.46 4.33 15.80
N ARG A 56 25.04 5.24 14.91
CA ARG A 56 25.86 5.69 13.79
C ARG A 56 27.18 6.31 14.26
N ARG A 57 27.12 7.21 15.25
CA ARG A 57 28.32 7.81 15.86
C ARG A 57 29.23 6.77 16.51
N ILE A 58 28.67 5.81 17.25
CA ILE A 58 29.46 4.73 17.87
C ILE A 58 30.17 3.92 16.78
N MET A 59 29.47 3.56 15.69
CA MET A 59 30.08 2.83 14.57
C MET A 59 31.19 3.63 13.88
N GLU A 60 31.04 4.95 13.73
CA GLU A 60 32.07 5.82 13.18
C GLU A 60 33.32 5.87 14.06
N THR A 61 33.15 5.99 15.37
CA THR A 61 34.27 5.92 16.32
C THR A 61 34.95 4.56 16.27
N LEU A 62 34.16 3.47 16.26
CA LEU A 62 34.69 2.10 16.22
C LEU A 62 35.49 1.80 14.95
N LYS A 63 35.19 2.48 13.83
CA LYS A 63 35.98 2.39 12.59
C LYS A 63 37.34 3.09 12.68
N LYS A 64 37.46 4.10 13.55
CA LYS A 64 38.69 4.88 13.74
C LYS A 64 39.65 4.23 14.74
N VAL A 65 39.15 3.33 15.58
CA VAL A 65 39.98 2.49 16.44
C VAL A 65 40.89 1.63 15.55
N GLY A 66 42.20 1.74 15.76
CA GLY A 66 43.24 1.11 14.95
C GLY A 66 43.24 -0.43 14.99
N ARG A 67 44.18 -1.06 14.28
CA ARG A 67 44.32 -2.53 14.22
C ARG A 67 45.10 -3.13 15.40
N ASP A 68 45.74 -2.30 16.21
CA ASP A 68 46.50 -2.72 17.40
C ASP A 68 45.57 -2.85 18.61
N LEU A 69 44.65 -3.80 18.52
CA LEU A 69 43.75 -4.17 19.61
C LEU A 69 44.28 -5.44 20.28
N THR A 70 44.19 -5.50 21.59
CA THR A 70 44.39 -6.75 22.35
C THR A 70 43.30 -7.77 22.01
N GLU A 71 43.55 -9.06 22.26
CA GLU A 71 42.56 -10.12 22.01
C GLU A 71 41.23 -9.85 22.76
N GLU A 72 41.30 -9.35 23.99
CA GLU A 72 40.12 -8.95 24.77
C GLU A 72 39.34 -7.80 24.11
N GLU A 73 40.03 -6.78 23.58
CA GLU A 73 39.39 -5.64 22.91
C GLU A 73 38.78 -6.04 21.56
N VAL A 74 39.37 -7.01 20.86
CA VAL A 74 38.79 -7.62 19.64
C VAL A 74 37.48 -8.32 19.98
N GLN A 75 37.46 -9.13 21.04
CA GLN A 75 36.25 -9.82 21.49
C GLN A 75 35.15 -8.83 21.91
N GLN A 76 35.50 -7.81 22.69
CA GLN A 76 34.56 -6.75 23.09
C GLN A 76 33.98 -5.97 21.89
N ARG A 77 34.81 -5.75 20.86
CA ARG A 77 34.38 -5.11 19.61
C ARG A 77 33.35 -5.97 18.87
N GLU A 78 33.58 -7.27 18.75
CA GLU A 78 32.66 -8.19 18.10
C GLU A 78 31.32 -8.28 18.85
N GLU A 79 31.36 -8.38 20.18
CA GLU A 79 30.15 -8.34 21.01
C GLU A 79 29.36 -7.03 20.83
N LEU A 80 30.06 -5.89 20.77
CA LEU A 80 29.42 -4.61 20.54
C LEU A 80 28.75 -4.55 19.16
N LEU A 81 29.40 -5.07 18.12
CA LEU A 81 28.84 -5.15 16.77
C LEU A 81 27.58 -6.04 16.74
N GLN A 82 27.61 -7.17 17.46
CA GLN A 82 26.44 -8.05 17.58
C GLN A 82 25.28 -7.33 18.29
N LYS A 83 25.54 -6.69 19.44
CA LYS A 83 24.53 -5.88 20.17
C LYS A 83 23.95 -4.76 19.31
N ILE A 84 24.77 -4.12 18.47
CA ILE A 84 24.31 -3.10 17.51
C ILE A 84 23.39 -3.71 16.45
N LYS A 85 23.72 -4.90 15.94
CA LYS A 85 22.91 -5.62 14.97
C LYS A 85 21.55 -6.00 15.55
N ASP A 86 21.54 -6.65 16.72
CA ASP A 86 20.30 -7.06 17.40
C ASP A 86 19.40 -5.86 17.70
N ARG A 87 19.99 -4.74 18.14
CA ARG A 87 19.24 -3.51 18.39
C ARG A 87 18.64 -2.90 17.12
N LYS A 88 19.30 -3.01 15.96
CA LYS A 88 18.73 -2.58 14.68
C LYS A 88 17.56 -3.46 14.27
N ASP A 89 17.65 -4.77 14.50
CA ASP A 89 16.56 -5.70 14.21
C ASP A 89 15.35 -5.43 15.12
N ASN A 90 15.56 -5.18 16.41
CA ASN A 90 14.50 -4.79 17.34
C ASN A 90 13.83 -3.47 16.94
N PHE A 91 14.59 -2.48 16.45
CA PHE A 91 13.99 -1.24 15.94
C PHE A 91 13.11 -1.48 14.72
N ARG A 92 13.46 -2.44 13.86
CA ARG A 92 12.63 -2.77 12.70
C ARG A 92 11.28 -3.34 13.16
N GLU A 93 11.28 -4.21 14.17
CA GLU A 93 10.05 -4.77 14.76
C GLU A 93 9.19 -3.69 15.42
N MET A 94 9.80 -2.79 16.20
CA MET A 94 9.10 -1.65 16.80
C MET A 94 8.49 -0.71 15.75
N GLU A 95 9.17 -0.52 14.62
CA GLU A 95 8.69 0.33 13.54
C GLU A 95 7.47 -0.27 12.80
N GLU A 96 7.19 -1.57 12.90
CA GLU A 96 6.04 -2.19 12.21
C GLU A 96 4.68 -1.64 12.66
N SER A 97 4.57 -1.19 13.92
CA SER A 97 3.36 -0.61 14.51
C SER A 97 3.40 0.92 14.58
N LEU A 98 4.43 1.53 14.01
CA LEU A 98 4.61 2.98 13.98
C LEU A 98 4.33 3.56 12.59
N PRO A 99 3.96 4.85 12.53
CA PRO A 99 3.83 5.54 11.26
C PRO A 99 5.15 5.59 10.48
N HIS A 100 5.11 5.15 9.23
CA HIS A 100 6.20 5.28 8.27
C HIS A 100 6.11 6.60 7.50
N LYS A 101 7.26 7.04 6.96
CA LYS A 101 7.31 8.21 6.07
C LYS A 101 6.90 7.81 4.66
N ASN A 102 6.11 8.64 4.02
CA ASN A 102 5.75 8.47 2.61
C ASN A 102 7.00 8.57 1.73
N GLY A 103 7.05 7.75 0.68
CA GLY A 103 8.02 7.93 -0.40
C GLY A 103 7.74 9.21 -1.20
N ILE A 104 8.72 9.67 -1.99
CA ILE A 104 8.66 10.93 -2.74
C ILE A 104 7.39 11.01 -3.61
N TYR A 105 7.11 9.96 -4.40
CA TYR A 105 5.92 9.91 -5.26
C TYR A 105 4.62 10.10 -4.48
N LEU A 106 4.44 9.33 -3.40
CA LEU A 106 3.23 9.38 -2.59
C LEU A 106 3.09 10.73 -1.87
N SER A 107 4.21 11.34 -1.46
CA SER A 107 4.21 12.68 -0.87
C SER A 107 3.84 13.78 -1.87
N ILE A 108 4.13 13.61 -3.16
CA ILE A 108 3.72 14.56 -4.20
C ILE A 108 2.20 14.48 -4.40
N ILE A 109 1.64 13.28 -4.42
CA ILE A 109 0.21 13.07 -4.71
C ILE A 109 -0.69 13.35 -3.50
N LEU A 110 -0.34 12.82 -2.33
CA LEU A 110 -1.17 12.87 -1.12
C LEU A 110 -0.71 13.96 -0.13
N GLY A 111 0.36 14.67 -0.43
CA GLY A 111 0.95 15.65 0.47
C GLY A 111 1.57 14.99 1.71
N GLN A 112 1.56 15.72 2.83
CA GLN A 112 2.16 15.28 4.09
C GLN A 112 1.25 14.37 4.94
N VAL A 113 0.15 13.86 4.37
CA VAL A 113 -0.79 12.98 5.07
C VAL A 113 -0.20 11.59 5.25
N ASN A 114 -0.25 11.06 6.46
CA ASN A 114 0.27 9.72 6.74
C ASN A 114 -0.73 8.64 6.33
N VAL A 115 -0.30 7.71 5.46
CA VAL A 115 -1.11 6.56 5.01
C VAL A 115 -0.75 5.24 5.70
N SER A 116 -0.02 5.32 6.82
CA SER A 116 0.39 4.14 7.56
C SER A 116 -0.80 3.53 8.26
N LEU A 117 -1.08 2.28 7.90
CA LEU A 117 -2.03 1.41 8.56
C LEU A 117 -1.33 0.83 9.79
N LEU A 118 -1.74 1.25 10.97
CA LEU A 118 -1.07 0.84 12.22
C LEU A 118 -1.46 -0.58 12.63
N ASP A 119 -2.70 -0.97 12.34
CA ASP A 119 -3.21 -2.28 12.65
C ASP A 119 -2.81 -3.33 11.60
N LYS A 120 -2.45 -4.53 12.08
CA LYS A 120 -2.07 -5.65 11.20
C LYS A 120 -3.25 -6.17 10.39
N GLY A 121 -4.46 -6.12 10.95
CA GLY A 121 -5.71 -6.47 10.26
C GLY A 121 -6.00 -5.52 9.11
N ASP A 122 -5.90 -4.22 9.34
CA ASP A 122 -6.10 -3.20 8.30
C ASP A 122 -5.10 -3.32 7.15
N LYS A 123 -3.81 -3.58 7.44
CA LYS A 123 -2.80 -3.86 6.41
C LYS A 123 -3.22 -5.03 5.51
N PHE A 124 -3.68 -6.12 6.12
CA PHE A 124 -4.10 -7.31 5.39
C PHE A 124 -5.39 -7.07 4.59
N LYS A 125 -6.36 -6.37 5.17
CA LYS A 125 -7.62 -6.00 4.50
C LYS A 125 -7.35 -5.12 3.28
N TYR A 126 -6.51 -4.09 3.42
CA TYR A 126 -6.14 -3.22 2.31
C TYR A 126 -5.47 -4.00 1.18
N LYS A 127 -4.59 -4.94 1.52
CA LYS A 127 -3.95 -5.83 0.56
C LYS A 127 -4.97 -6.72 -0.17
N GLN A 128 -5.95 -7.31 0.53
CA GLN A 128 -7.00 -8.10 -0.10
C GLN A 128 -7.85 -7.27 -1.07
N GLU A 129 -8.23 -6.05 -0.67
CA GLU A 129 -8.97 -5.12 -1.53
C GLU A 129 -8.15 -4.66 -2.74
N TYR A 130 -6.84 -4.55 -2.59
CA TYR A 130 -5.93 -4.30 -3.71
C TYR A 130 -5.90 -5.47 -4.71
N GLU A 131 -5.69 -6.70 -4.24
CA GLU A 131 -5.65 -7.91 -5.08
C GLU A 131 -6.99 -8.13 -5.81
N LYS A 132 -8.10 -7.97 -5.08
CA LYS A 132 -9.46 -8.05 -5.63
C LYS A 132 -9.67 -7.01 -6.72
N PHE A 133 -9.31 -5.75 -6.46
CA PHE A 133 -9.37 -4.68 -7.46
C PHE A 133 -8.56 -5.02 -8.71
N LYS A 134 -7.31 -5.47 -8.53
CA LYS A 134 -6.40 -5.79 -9.63
C LYS A 134 -6.99 -6.88 -10.53
N LEU A 135 -7.54 -7.95 -9.94
CA LEU A 135 -8.22 -9.02 -10.66
C LEU A 135 -9.50 -8.56 -11.35
N THR A 136 -10.39 -7.88 -10.62
CA THR A 136 -11.68 -7.42 -11.17
C THR A 136 -11.47 -6.50 -12.36
N VAL A 137 -10.59 -5.50 -12.25
CA VAL A 137 -10.35 -4.56 -13.35
C VAL A 137 -9.62 -5.24 -14.51
N SER A 138 -8.67 -6.14 -14.25
CA SER A 138 -8.02 -6.92 -15.32
C SER A 138 -9.02 -7.77 -16.11
N ASN A 139 -9.99 -8.40 -15.44
CA ASN A 139 -11.05 -9.15 -16.12
C ASN A 139 -11.95 -8.24 -16.96
N ILE A 140 -12.28 -7.04 -16.47
CA ILE A 140 -13.04 -6.05 -17.25
C ILE A 140 -12.25 -5.62 -18.50
N ILE A 141 -10.97 -5.28 -18.34
CA ILE A 141 -10.07 -4.91 -19.45
C ILE A 141 -9.98 -6.05 -20.47
N MET A 142 -9.86 -7.30 -20.02
CA MET A 142 -9.81 -8.48 -20.87
C MET A 142 -11.07 -8.60 -21.74
N LEU A 143 -12.26 -8.48 -21.13
CA LEU A 143 -13.54 -8.54 -21.85
C LEU A 143 -13.71 -7.37 -22.83
N ILE A 144 -13.38 -6.15 -22.42
CA ILE A 144 -13.43 -4.97 -23.29
C ILE A 144 -12.44 -5.11 -24.44
N SER A 145 -11.22 -5.62 -24.20
CA SER A 145 -10.22 -5.85 -25.25
C SER A 145 -10.72 -6.84 -26.29
N LEU A 146 -11.35 -7.95 -25.83
CA LEU A 146 -11.95 -8.94 -26.73
C LEU A 146 -13.09 -8.33 -27.56
N PHE A 147 -13.97 -7.56 -26.93
CA PHE A 147 -15.06 -6.85 -27.62
C PHE A 147 -14.53 -5.84 -28.66
N THR A 148 -13.52 -5.06 -28.28
CA THR A 148 -12.87 -4.04 -29.12
C THR A 148 -12.16 -4.67 -30.33
N TYR A 149 -11.64 -5.89 -30.19
CA TYR A 149 -11.05 -6.63 -31.30
C TYR A 149 -12.04 -6.89 -32.44
N PHE A 150 -13.27 -7.31 -32.11
CA PHE A 150 -14.31 -7.60 -33.11
C PHE A 150 -14.94 -6.34 -33.70
N ILE A 151 -14.95 -5.23 -32.96
CA ILE A 151 -15.56 -3.96 -33.38
C ILE A 151 -14.48 -3.00 -33.86
N GLN A 152 -14.11 -3.12 -35.13
CA GLN A 152 -13.05 -2.32 -35.74
C GLN A 152 -13.51 -0.93 -36.21
N SER A 153 -14.82 -0.67 -36.22
CA SER A 153 -15.40 0.49 -36.90
C SER A 153 -15.46 1.77 -36.06
N TYR A 154 -15.16 1.70 -34.75
CA TYR A 154 -15.42 2.80 -33.82
C TYR A 154 -14.19 3.15 -32.96
N ARG A 155 -13.47 4.23 -33.34
CA ARG A 155 -12.30 4.75 -32.61
C ARG A 155 -12.57 5.10 -31.15
N TRP A 156 -13.80 5.47 -30.80
CA TRP A 156 -14.17 5.80 -29.43
C TRP A 156 -14.15 4.58 -28.50
N VAL A 157 -14.35 3.36 -29.03
CA VAL A 157 -14.23 2.11 -28.26
C VAL A 157 -12.78 1.89 -27.85
N ASP A 158 -11.84 2.13 -28.78
CA ASP A 158 -10.41 2.08 -28.47
C ASP A 158 -10.02 3.17 -27.46
N ALA A 159 -10.61 4.36 -27.54
CA ALA A 159 -10.38 5.43 -26.58
C ALA A 159 -10.86 5.03 -25.17
N LEU A 160 -12.02 4.38 -25.06
CA LEU A 160 -12.55 3.90 -23.78
C LEU A 160 -11.62 2.85 -23.15
N LEU A 161 -11.12 1.89 -23.94
CA LEU A 161 -10.15 0.90 -23.48
C LEU A 161 -8.84 1.55 -23.00
N ASN A 162 -8.28 2.48 -23.79
CA ASN A 162 -7.03 3.15 -23.44
C ASN A 162 -7.19 4.06 -22.22
N PHE A 163 -8.32 4.76 -22.09
CA PHE A 163 -8.64 5.55 -20.90
C PHE A 163 -8.71 4.66 -19.65
N LEU A 164 -9.37 3.49 -19.76
CA LEU A 164 -9.43 2.52 -18.68
C LEU A 164 -8.03 2.00 -18.30
N LEU A 165 -7.15 1.75 -19.27
CA LEU A 165 -5.76 1.36 -19.01
C LEU A 165 -4.96 2.45 -18.29
N VAL A 166 -5.06 3.70 -18.73
CA VAL A 166 -4.42 4.85 -18.04
C VAL A 166 -4.90 4.92 -16.60
N TRP A 167 -6.22 4.91 -16.39
CA TRP A 167 -6.80 4.94 -15.06
C TRP A 167 -6.35 3.76 -14.19
N TYR A 168 -6.32 2.55 -14.77
CA TYR A 168 -5.92 1.33 -14.08
C TYR A 168 -4.46 1.41 -13.59
N TYR A 169 -3.51 1.73 -14.48
CA TYR A 169 -2.10 1.80 -14.10
C TYR A 169 -1.81 2.97 -13.15
N CYS A 170 -2.45 4.13 -13.33
CA CYS A 170 -2.39 5.22 -12.34
C CYS A 170 -2.84 4.74 -10.96
N THR A 171 -3.99 4.06 -10.88
CA THR A 171 -4.53 3.57 -9.61
C THR A 171 -3.62 2.51 -8.98
N LEU A 172 -3.04 1.61 -9.79
CA LEU A 172 -2.05 0.64 -9.32
C LEU A 172 -0.84 1.32 -8.70
N THR A 173 -0.26 2.33 -9.35
CA THR A 173 0.92 3.01 -8.80
C THR A 173 0.67 3.63 -7.42
N ILE A 174 -0.51 4.22 -7.21
CA ILE A 174 -0.90 4.79 -5.92
C ILE A 174 -1.09 3.67 -4.89
N ARG A 175 -1.88 2.64 -5.22
CA ARG A 175 -2.17 1.56 -4.27
C ARG A 175 -0.93 0.74 -3.90
N GLU A 176 -0.07 0.43 -4.87
CA GLU A 176 1.21 -0.26 -4.63
C GLU A 176 2.18 0.61 -3.81
N SER A 177 2.20 1.92 -4.03
CA SER A 177 3.01 2.84 -3.20
C SER A 177 2.55 2.85 -1.73
N ILE A 178 1.24 2.82 -1.49
CA ILE A 178 0.68 2.67 -0.14
C ILE A 178 1.06 1.30 0.47
N LEU A 179 1.00 0.22 -0.31
CA LEU A 179 1.43 -1.11 0.14
C LEU A 179 2.92 -1.16 0.51
N ILE A 180 3.78 -0.51 -0.28
CA ILE A 180 5.23 -0.42 -0.01
C ILE A 180 5.50 0.27 1.33
N VAL A 181 4.85 1.42 1.57
CA VAL A 181 4.97 2.17 2.85
C VAL A 181 4.49 1.30 4.03
N ASN A 182 3.54 0.40 3.80
CA ASN A 182 2.97 -0.48 4.81
C ASN A 182 3.64 -1.87 4.91
N GLY A 183 4.82 -2.05 4.29
CA GLY A 183 5.66 -3.24 4.46
C GLY A 183 5.53 -4.33 3.38
N SER A 184 4.83 -4.05 2.28
CA SER A 184 4.83 -4.95 1.11
C SER A 184 6.16 -4.86 0.35
N ARG A 185 6.70 -6.01 -0.08
CA ARG A 185 8.00 -6.14 -0.75
C ARG A 185 7.90 -6.02 -2.27
N ILE A 186 7.22 -4.97 -2.74
CA ILE A 186 7.09 -4.69 -4.18
C ILE A 186 8.40 -4.08 -4.68
N LYS A 187 8.95 -4.61 -5.77
CA LYS A 187 10.23 -4.15 -6.33
C LYS A 187 10.05 -2.81 -7.04
N GLY A 188 11.01 -1.88 -6.89
CA GLY A 188 10.91 -0.55 -7.51
C GLY A 188 10.78 -0.57 -9.04
N TRP A 189 11.45 -1.51 -9.73
CA TRP A 189 11.33 -1.65 -11.19
C TRP A 189 9.90 -1.99 -11.63
N TRP A 190 9.14 -2.70 -10.79
CA TRP A 190 7.76 -3.08 -11.06
C TRP A 190 6.87 -1.83 -11.11
N LEU A 191 7.06 -0.94 -10.13
CA LEU A 191 6.38 0.34 -10.10
C LEU A 191 6.76 1.21 -11.31
N THR A 192 8.05 1.22 -11.70
CA THR A 192 8.51 1.92 -12.92
C THR A 192 7.82 1.39 -14.17
N HIS A 193 7.63 0.07 -14.29
CA HIS A 193 6.92 -0.53 -15.41
C HIS A 193 5.47 -0.03 -15.53
N HIS A 194 4.76 0.14 -14.41
CA HIS A 194 3.40 0.70 -14.41
C HIS A 194 3.35 2.17 -14.85
N PHE A 195 4.34 2.98 -14.46
CA PHE A 195 4.44 4.35 -14.97
C PHE A 195 4.65 4.39 -16.48
N VAL A 196 5.57 3.57 -17.00
CA VAL A 196 5.79 3.46 -18.45
C VAL A 196 4.51 3.00 -19.15
N SER A 197 3.81 2.01 -18.59
CA SER A 197 2.55 1.50 -19.13
C SER A 197 1.46 2.57 -19.16
N THR A 198 1.38 3.44 -18.14
CA THR A 198 0.48 4.60 -18.10
C THR A 198 0.78 5.57 -19.23
N VAL A 199 2.06 5.91 -19.44
CA VAL A 199 2.47 6.82 -20.52
C VAL A 199 2.16 6.23 -21.88
N CYS A 200 2.48 4.95 -22.11
CA CYS A 200 2.17 4.25 -23.36
C CYS A 200 0.65 4.24 -23.64
N ALA A 201 -0.17 3.90 -22.65
CA ALA A 201 -1.63 3.94 -22.79
C ALA A 201 -2.14 5.37 -23.04
N GLY A 202 -1.52 6.38 -22.43
CA GLY A 202 -1.83 7.79 -22.67
C GLY A 202 -1.51 8.24 -24.09
N ILE A 203 -0.36 7.83 -24.63
CA ILE A 203 0.01 8.07 -26.03
C ILE A 203 -1.00 7.39 -26.96
N SER A 204 -1.33 6.11 -26.71
CA SER A 204 -2.33 5.38 -27.49
C SER A 204 -3.73 6.01 -27.42
N LEU A 205 -4.09 6.60 -26.28
CA LEU A 205 -5.37 7.31 -26.09
C LEU A 205 -5.48 8.53 -27.01
N ILE A 206 -4.45 9.37 -27.04
CA ILE A 206 -4.44 10.62 -27.82
C ILE A 206 -3.99 10.42 -29.29
N TRP A 207 -3.55 9.22 -29.65
CA TRP A 207 -3.08 8.93 -31.01
C TRP A 207 -4.21 9.16 -32.02
N PRO A 208 -4.03 10.08 -33.00
CA PRO A 208 -5.08 10.41 -33.96
C PRO A 208 -5.38 9.25 -34.91
N GLU A 209 -6.61 9.18 -35.40
CA GLU A 209 -6.95 8.16 -36.38
C GLU A 209 -6.16 8.35 -37.68
N GLY A 210 -5.50 7.28 -38.14
CA GLY A 210 -4.64 7.30 -39.31
C GLY A 210 -4.10 5.92 -39.65
N GLU A 211 -3.47 5.78 -40.82
CA GLU A 211 -3.01 4.49 -41.35
C GLU A 211 -2.02 3.77 -40.40
N THR A 212 -1.12 4.53 -39.76
CA THR A 212 -0.15 4.00 -38.79
C THR A 212 -0.83 3.44 -37.55
N TYR A 213 -1.84 4.13 -37.03
CA TYR A 213 -2.63 3.65 -35.90
C TYR A 213 -3.36 2.35 -36.26
N GLN A 214 -3.98 2.29 -37.44
CA GLN A 214 -4.72 1.10 -37.87
C GLN A 214 -3.81 -0.13 -38.03
N LYS A 215 -2.57 0.05 -38.51
CA LYS A 215 -1.55 -1.02 -38.57
C LYS A 215 -1.14 -1.51 -37.18
N PHE A 216 -1.08 -0.63 -36.19
CA PHE A 216 -0.69 -0.96 -34.82
C PHE A 216 -1.84 -1.57 -33.99
N ARG A 217 -3.06 -1.09 -34.21
CA ARG A 217 -4.26 -1.33 -33.40
C ARG A 217 -4.49 -2.80 -33.08
N THR A 218 -4.54 -3.66 -34.08
CA THR A 218 -4.89 -5.07 -33.91
C THR A 218 -3.89 -5.79 -33.01
N THR A 219 -2.58 -5.57 -33.24
CA THR A 219 -1.52 -6.14 -32.42
C THR A 219 -1.58 -5.61 -30.98
N TYR A 220 -1.85 -4.32 -30.81
CA TYR A 220 -1.98 -3.70 -29.49
C TYR A 220 -3.13 -4.28 -28.67
N ILE A 221 -4.34 -4.39 -29.26
CA ILE A 221 -5.52 -4.94 -28.57
C ILE A 221 -5.28 -6.41 -28.19
N LEU A 222 -4.73 -7.21 -29.11
CA LEU A 222 -4.40 -8.61 -28.81
C LEU A 222 -3.35 -8.72 -27.71
N PHE A 223 -2.37 -7.83 -27.69
CA PHE A 223 -1.36 -7.77 -26.63
C PHE A 223 -1.98 -7.41 -25.27
N THR A 224 -2.88 -6.42 -25.21
CA THR A 224 -3.61 -6.07 -23.98
C THR A 224 -4.45 -7.25 -23.47
N PHE A 225 -5.19 -7.92 -24.37
CA PHE A 225 -5.94 -9.11 -24.02
C PHE A 225 -5.01 -10.21 -23.47
N TYR A 226 -3.92 -10.50 -24.17
CA TYR A 226 -2.94 -11.50 -23.75
C TYR A 226 -2.36 -11.20 -22.35
N LEU A 227 -1.94 -9.95 -22.10
CA LEU A 227 -1.40 -9.55 -20.80
C LEU A 227 -2.41 -9.77 -19.67
N THR A 228 -3.65 -9.31 -19.84
CA THR A 228 -4.69 -9.46 -18.80
C THR A 228 -5.09 -10.92 -18.58
N PHE A 229 -5.10 -11.74 -19.62
CA PHE A 229 -5.33 -13.18 -19.52
C PHE A 229 -4.20 -13.89 -18.76
N VAL A 230 -2.94 -13.62 -19.13
CA VAL A 230 -1.76 -14.19 -18.44
C VAL A 230 -1.75 -13.76 -16.98
N TYR A 231 -2.04 -12.49 -16.70
CA TYR A 231 -2.15 -12.00 -15.33
C TYR A 231 -3.20 -12.76 -14.53
N ALA A 232 -4.40 -13.01 -15.09
CA ALA A 232 -5.43 -13.78 -14.40
C ALA A 232 -4.94 -15.19 -14.03
N LEU A 233 -4.28 -15.89 -14.97
CA LEU A 233 -3.69 -17.21 -14.69
C LEU A 233 -2.62 -17.16 -13.59
N GLN A 234 -1.71 -16.17 -13.67
CA GLN A 234 -0.67 -15.96 -12.67
C GLN A 234 -1.26 -15.68 -11.30
N TYR A 235 -2.32 -14.86 -11.23
CA TYR A 235 -3.02 -14.54 -10.00
C TYR A 235 -3.55 -15.81 -9.30
N TYR A 236 -4.26 -16.67 -10.02
CA TYR A 236 -4.80 -17.91 -9.44
C TYR A 236 -3.69 -18.85 -8.97
N TYR A 237 -2.63 -19.01 -9.79
CA TYR A 237 -1.49 -19.84 -9.45
C TYR A 237 -0.75 -19.33 -8.20
N GLN A 238 -0.41 -18.05 -8.17
CA GLN A 238 0.36 -17.44 -7.10
C GLN A 238 -0.46 -17.28 -5.82
N SER A 239 -1.75 -16.99 -5.90
CA SER A 239 -2.64 -16.94 -4.74
C SER A 239 -2.67 -18.28 -4.01
N GLY A 240 -2.76 -19.39 -4.74
CA GLY A 240 -2.70 -20.73 -4.16
C GLY A 240 -1.33 -21.05 -3.54
N CYS A 241 -0.24 -20.64 -4.20
CA CYS A 241 1.12 -20.80 -3.67
C CYS A 241 1.34 -19.99 -2.38
N LEU A 242 0.94 -18.72 -2.37
CA LEU A 242 1.06 -17.82 -1.22
C LEU A 242 0.21 -18.31 -0.05
N TYR A 243 -1.00 -18.82 -0.30
CA TYR A 243 -1.82 -19.44 0.73
C TYR A 243 -1.10 -20.63 1.37
N ARG A 244 -0.55 -21.54 0.56
CA ARG A 244 0.23 -22.68 1.06
C ARG A 244 1.44 -22.24 1.89
N LEU A 245 2.22 -21.27 1.40
CA LEU A 245 3.38 -20.74 2.12
C LEU A 245 3.00 -20.12 3.47
N ARG A 246 1.85 -19.43 3.56
CA ARG A 246 1.33 -18.89 4.83
C ARG A 246 0.93 -20.00 5.80
N CYS A 247 0.23 -21.04 5.32
CA CYS A 247 -0.13 -22.18 6.16
C CYS A 247 1.10 -22.94 6.68
N LEU A 248 2.20 -22.95 5.92
CA LEU A 248 3.48 -23.54 6.33
C LEU A 248 4.33 -22.61 7.21
N GLY A 249 3.88 -21.39 7.50
CA GLY A 249 4.64 -20.39 8.26
C GLY A 249 5.85 -19.80 7.52
N GLN A 250 5.99 -20.07 6.22
CA GLN A 250 7.14 -19.66 5.40
C GLN A 250 6.88 -18.41 4.55
N GLY A 251 5.62 -17.98 4.42
CA GLY A 251 5.23 -16.81 3.61
C GLY A 251 5.09 -15.54 4.44
N HIS A 252 5.61 -14.41 3.93
CA HIS A 252 5.39 -13.12 4.57
C HIS A 252 3.94 -12.66 4.35
N THR A 253 3.29 -12.15 5.40
CA THR A 253 1.87 -11.80 5.38
C THR A 253 1.53 -10.70 4.37
N MET A 254 2.50 -9.83 4.04
CA MET A 254 2.35 -8.72 3.10
C MET A 254 2.77 -9.00 1.64
N ASP A 255 3.16 -10.24 1.30
CA ASP A 255 3.56 -10.59 -0.07
C ASP A 255 2.35 -10.68 -1.02
N ILE A 256 2.39 -9.93 -2.11
CA ILE A 256 1.33 -9.84 -3.13
C ILE A 256 1.61 -10.74 -4.34
N THR A 257 0.59 -10.99 -5.16
CA THR A 257 0.77 -11.63 -6.47
C THR A 257 1.51 -10.68 -7.42
N VAL A 258 2.56 -11.18 -8.06
CA VAL A 258 3.41 -10.47 -9.03
C VAL A 258 3.03 -10.92 -10.42
N GLY A 259 2.58 -10.00 -11.25
CA GLY A 259 2.17 -10.28 -12.63
C GLY A 259 1.80 -9.01 -13.34
#